data_AF-A0A417UYQ7-F1
#
_entry.id   AF-A0A417UYQ7-F1
#
_cell.length_a   1.000
_cell.length_b   1.000
_cell.length_c   1.000
_cell.angle_alpha   90.00
_cell.angle_beta   90.00
_cell.angle_gamma   90.00
#
_symmetry.space_group_name_H-M   'P 1'
#
loop_
_entity.id
_entity.type
_entity.pdbx_description
1 polymer ?
#
loop_
_entity_poly.entity_id
_entity_poly.type
_entity_poly.pdbx_seq_one_letter_code
_entity_poly.pdbx_strand_id
1 'polypeptide(L)'
;MRLRNLELKDASFMLEWMHDESVVKNLRGNFRSKTIEDVKKFILASQNKKYDIHLAITTDEDEYMGTVSLKNIDRENDSAEFAISIRKSAMGRGFSWYGMEEIIRKAFDEYGLKSVYWCVSKSNKRAVRFYDKHNFHEVIDVSSKILERYKDVDDLKWYSVLKGDVLDERKYVAGCKVIHIKTIPTVKAGELSFFETTHDIPFEMKRMYYISKVPEGTRRGFHAHKKLKQLLFCPYGRIQLVLENQHGREEIELSDPSIGVVIEEPTWREMLWLQTDSVLCVAASEFYEVEDYIRDYNEFKEYIKIDN
;
A
#
# COMPACT_ATOMS: atom_id res chain seq x y z
N MET A 1 2.54 -12.42 -3.67
CA MET A 1 3.35 -12.24 -2.42
C MET A 1 2.74 -13.10 -1.33
N ARG A 2 3.56 -13.61 -0.41
CA ARG A 2 3.09 -14.36 0.75
C ARG A 2 3.96 -14.18 1.98
N LEU A 3 3.35 -14.29 3.16
CA LEU A 3 4.05 -14.45 4.43
C LEU A 3 4.19 -15.94 4.77
N ARG A 4 5.40 -16.36 5.14
CA ARG A 4 5.67 -17.70 5.70
C ARG A 4 6.71 -17.65 6.81
N ASN A 5 6.91 -18.77 7.52
CA ASN A 5 8.00 -18.88 8.47
C ASN A 5 9.36 -18.68 7.76
N LEU A 6 10.32 -18.12 8.49
CA LEU A 6 11.70 -18.08 8.05
C LEU A 6 12.26 -19.50 7.91
N GLU A 7 13.02 -19.73 6.85
CA GLU A 7 13.65 -21.01 6.53
C GLU A 7 15.15 -20.82 6.35
N LEU A 8 15.95 -21.87 6.56
CA LEU A 8 17.42 -21.77 6.47
C LEU A 8 17.91 -21.31 5.08
N LYS A 9 17.12 -21.54 4.02
CA LYS A 9 17.41 -21.04 2.66
C LYS A 9 17.37 -19.51 2.55
N ASP A 10 16.69 -18.83 3.47
CA ASP A 10 16.60 -17.37 3.50
C ASP A 10 17.88 -16.72 4.04
N ALA A 11 18.76 -17.50 4.69
CA ALA A 11 19.90 -16.97 5.44
C ALA A 11 20.87 -16.14 4.58
N SER A 12 21.14 -16.56 3.35
CA SER A 12 22.03 -15.83 2.43
C SER A 12 21.44 -14.47 2.05
N PHE A 13 20.15 -14.43 1.72
CA PHE A 13 19.44 -13.20 1.40
C PHE A 13 19.26 -12.28 2.62
N MET A 14 19.10 -12.86 3.80
CA MET A 14 19.08 -12.11 5.05
C MET A 14 20.43 -11.44 5.32
N LEU A 15 21.52 -12.18 5.17
CA LEU A 15 22.86 -11.65 5.34
C LEU A 15 23.19 -10.56 4.30
N GLU A 16 22.75 -10.74 3.06
CA GLU A 16 22.87 -9.76 1.97
C GLU A 16 22.35 -8.38 2.39
N TRP A 17 21.10 -8.29 2.87
CA TRP A 17 20.55 -6.99 3.27
C TRP A 17 21.17 -6.45 4.56
N MET A 18 21.63 -7.31 5.47
CA MET A 18 22.31 -6.90 6.70
C MET A 18 23.66 -6.22 6.43
N HIS A 19 24.29 -6.53 5.29
CA HIS A 19 25.56 -5.95 4.86
C HIS A 19 25.39 -4.82 3.83
N ASP A 20 24.17 -4.58 3.33
CA ASP A 20 23.87 -3.46 2.43
C ASP A 20 23.63 -2.16 3.21
N GLU A 21 24.59 -1.24 3.13
CA GLU A 21 24.53 0.06 3.80
C GLU A 21 23.30 0.89 3.41
N SER A 22 22.82 0.77 2.18
CA SER A 22 21.62 1.49 1.74
C SER A 22 20.34 0.97 2.43
N VAL A 23 20.38 -0.25 2.97
CA VAL A 23 19.31 -0.84 3.76
C VAL A 23 19.47 -0.50 5.24
N VAL A 24 20.66 -0.74 5.81
CA VAL A 24 20.84 -0.73 7.27
C VAL A 24 21.17 0.63 7.87
N LYS A 25 21.57 1.64 7.07
CA LYS A 25 22.01 2.96 7.59
C LYS A 25 21.05 3.64 8.56
N ASN A 26 19.75 3.39 8.42
CA ASN A 26 18.70 3.98 9.25
C ASN A 26 18.03 2.94 10.18
N LEU A 27 18.58 1.73 10.27
CA LEU A 27 18.08 0.68 11.15
C LEU A 27 18.90 0.63 12.44
N ARG A 28 18.23 0.32 13.55
CA ARG A 28 18.89 0.11 14.83
C ARG A 28 19.44 -1.31 14.90
N GLY A 29 20.71 -1.45 15.27
CA GLY A 29 21.37 -2.73 15.48
C GLY A 29 22.66 -2.86 14.69
N ASN A 30 23.59 -3.68 15.20
CA ASN A 30 24.84 -3.98 14.52
C ASN A 30 24.65 -5.12 13.51
N PHE A 31 24.03 -4.81 12.37
CA PHE A 31 23.77 -5.78 11.31
C PHE A 31 25.04 -6.12 10.50
N ARG A 32 25.93 -5.14 10.29
CA ARG A 32 27.17 -5.33 9.51
C ARG A 32 28.12 -6.36 10.11
N SER A 33 28.09 -6.56 11.42
CA SER A 33 28.94 -7.56 12.08
C SER A 33 28.35 -8.98 12.06
N LYS A 34 27.12 -9.17 11.57
CA LYS A 34 26.46 -10.48 11.58
C LYS A 34 27.12 -11.42 10.58
N THR A 35 27.23 -12.67 10.98
CA THR A 35 27.71 -13.78 10.14
C THR A 35 26.55 -14.62 9.64
N ILE A 36 26.78 -15.46 8.62
CA ILE A 36 25.77 -16.42 8.16
C ILE A 36 25.31 -17.35 9.29
N GLU A 37 26.19 -17.68 10.22
CA GLU A 37 25.89 -18.57 11.34
C GLU A 37 25.00 -17.88 12.38
N ASP A 38 25.17 -16.58 12.60
CA ASP A 38 24.27 -15.78 13.42
C ASP A 38 22.85 -15.72 12.81
N VAL A 39 22.77 -15.59 11.48
CA VAL A 39 21.50 -15.56 10.76
C VAL A 39 20.80 -16.92 10.83
N LYS A 40 21.52 -18.03 10.62
CA LYS A 40 20.95 -19.39 10.78
C LYS A 40 20.45 -19.61 12.20
N LYS A 41 21.21 -19.22 13.23
CA LYS A 41 20.78 -19.29 14.63
C LYS A 41 19.50 -18.49 14.87
N PHE A 42 19.40 -17.29 14.28
CA PHE A 42 18.19 -16.47 14.36
C PHE A 42 16.98 -17.17 13.71
N ILE A 43 17.13 -17.75 12.51
CA ILE A 43 16.06 -18.47 11.80
C ILE A 43 15.58 -19.71 12.59
N LEU A 44 16.49 -20.43 13.22
CA LEU A 44 16.13 -21.59 14.05
C LEU A 44 15.41 -21.13 15.33
N ALA A 45 15.88 -20.06 15.96
CA ALA A 45 15.25 -19.48 17.14
C ALA A 45 13.85 -18.91 16.81
N SER A 46 13.64 -18.35 15.63
CA SER A 46 12.36 -17.74 15.21
C SER A 46 11.22 -18.73 15.05
N GLN A 47 11.50 -20.04 15.04
CA GLN A 47 10.45 -21.07 15.06
C GLN A 47 9.67 -21.05 16.39
N ASN A 48 10.30 -20.56 17.47
CA ASN A 48 9.63 -20.31 18.73
C ASN A 48 8.89 -18.96 18.68
N LYS A 49 7.57 -19.03 18.55
CA LYS A 49 6.68 -17.85 18.41
C LYS A 49 6.17 -17.28 19.73
N LYS A 50 6.76 -17.64 20.87
CA LYS A 50 6.24 -17.27 22.20
C LYS A 50 6.30 -15.78 22.47
N TYR A 51 7.45 -15.15 22.18
CA TYR A 51 7.72 -13.75 22.51
C TYR A 51 7.80 -12.86 21.26
N ASP A 52 8.23 -13.44 20.14
CA ASP A 52 8.39 -12.75 18.88
C ASP A 52 7.88 -13.66 17.75
N ILE A 53 7.33 -13.04 16.71
CA ILE A 53 6.92 -13.72 15.48
C ILE A 53 7.69 -13.06 14.34
N HIS A 54 8.48 -13.85 13.62
CA HIS A 54 9.25 -13.41 12.47
C HIS A 54 8.81 -14.20 11.23
N LEU A 55 8.38 -13.48 10.19
CA LEU A 55 7.91 -14.07 8.94
C LEU A 55 8.73 -13.53 7.78
N ALA A 56 9.04 -14.42 6.84
CA ALA A 56 9.58 -14.06 5.54
C ALA A 56 8.45 -13.44 4.69
N ILE A 57 8.73 -12.28 4.10
CA ILE A 57 7.97 -11.78 2.96
C ILE A 57 8.60 -12.39 1.71
N THR A 58 7.80 -13.11 0.94
CA THR A 58 8.29 -13.85 -0.24
C THR A 58 7.46 -13.57 -1.48
N THR A 59 8.05 -13.84 -2.65
CA THR A 59 7.29 -13.93 -3.90
C THR A 59 6.56 -15.26 -4.00
N ASP A 60 5.80 -15.40 -5.08
CA ASP A 60 5.01 -16.61 -5.30
C ASP A 60 5.89 -17.81 -5.67
N GLU A 61 7.09 -17.55 -6.22
CA GLU A 61 8.16 -18.52 -6.43
C GLU A 61 9.01 -18.78 -5.16
N ASP A 62 8.59 -18.27 -4.02
CA ASP A 62 9.19 -18.52 -2.71
C ASP A 62 10.57 -17.87 -2.45
N GLU A 63 10.93 -16.84 -3.22
CA GLU A 63 12.15 -16.10 -2.98
C GLU A 63 11.97 -15.07 -1.85
N TYR A 64 12.91 -15.03 -0.91
CA TYR A 64 12.91 -14.12 0.23
C TYR A 64 13.17 -12.66 -0.18
N MET A 65 12.23 -11.76 0.15
CA MET A 65 12.27 -10.32 -0.14
C MET A 65 12.49 -9.46 1.10
N GLY A 66 12.22 -9.98 2.29
CA GLY A 66 12.36 -9.25 3.53
C GLY A 66 11.83 -10.02 4.74
N THR A 67 12.06 -9.49 5.93
CA THR A 67 11.49 -10.01 7.17
C THR A 67 10.52 -8.98 7.72
N VAL A 68 9.34 -9.45 8.12
CA VAL A 68 8.40 -8.68 8.92
C VAL A 68 8.21 -9.36 10.27
N SER A 69 8.01 -8.58 11.34
CA SER A 69 8.02 -9.10 12.70
C SER A 69 7.02 -8.42 13.61
N LEU A 70 6.45 -9.20 14.52
CA LEU A 70 5.84 -8.76 15.76
C LEU A 70 6.81 -9.11 16.88
N LYS A 71 7.40 -8.10 17.51
CA LYS A 71 8.38 -8.24 18.57
C LYS A 71 7.77 -7.90 19.92
N ASN A 72 8.40 -8.33 21.00
CA ASN A 72 8.03 -7.94 22.36
C ASN A 72 6.53 -8.18 22.64
N ILE A 73 5.99 -9.34 22.24
CA ILE A 73 4.57 -9.64 22.38
C ILE A 73 4.21 -9.66 23.87
N ASP A 74 3.36 -8.70 24.25
CA ASP A 74 2.81 -8.55 25.59
C ASP A 74 1.42 -9.17 25.62
N ARG A 75 1.30 -10.34 26.27
CA ARG A 75 0.04 -11.09 26.41
C ARG A 75 -0.86 -10.59 27.54
N GLU A 76 -0.35 -9.72 28.41
CA GLU A 76 -1.17 -9.07 29.43
C GLU A 76 -1.97 -7.91 28.80
N ASN A 77 -1.33 -7.18 27.88
CA ASN A 77 -1.91 -6.03 27.20
C ASN A 77 -2.36 -6.31 25.75
N ASP A 78 -2.21 -7.55 25.28
CA ASP A 78 -2.49 -7.97 23.90
C ASP A 78 -1.81 -7.05 22.85
N SER A 79 -0.55 -6.71 23.04
CA SER A 79 0.16 -5.76 22.17
C SER A 79 1.48 -6.32 21.63
N ALA A 80 1.94 -5.79 20.50
CA ALA A 80 3.26 -6.13 19.96
C ALA A 80 3.88 -4.98 19.18
N GLU A 81 5.20 -5.02 19.06
CA GLU A 81 5.99 -4.06 18.29
C GLU A 81 6.18 -4.54 16.85
N PHE A 82 5.75 -3.75 15.88
CA PHE A 82 6.01 -4.00 14.47
C PHE A 82 7.45 -3.63 14.09
N ALA A 83 8.11 -4.51 13.33
CA ALA A 83 9.39 -4.24 12.70
C ALA A 83 9.45 -4.87 11.30
N ILE A 84 10.12 -4.20 10.37
CA ILE A 84 10.27 -4.68 8.99
C ILE A 84 11.65 -4.35 8.43
N SER A 85 12.23 -5.29 7.68
CA SER A 85 13.43 -5.09 6.86
C SER A 85 13.20 -5.67 5.48
N ILE A 86 13.56 -4.90 4.44
CA ILE A 86 13.32 -5.26 3.05
C ILE A 86 14.65 -5.23 2.30
N ARG A 87 14.89 -6.24 1.46
CA ARG A 87 16.05 -6.27 0.56
C ARG A 87 16.00 -5.10 -0.40
N LYS A 88 17.16 -4.61 -0.82
CA LYS A 88 17.26 -3.52 -1.80
C LYS A 88 16.51 -3.83 -3.10
N SER A 89 16.58 -5.08 -3.57
CA SER A 89 15.87 -5.53 -4.79
C SER A 89 14.34 -5.46 -4.69
N ALA A 90 13.79 -5.46 -3.48
CA ALA A 90 12.36 -5.45 -3.20
C ALA A 90 11.82 -4.06 -2.80
N MET A 91 12.68 -3.06 -2.62
CA MET A 91 12.26 -1.71 -2.27
C MET A 91 11.49 -1.05 -3.43
N GLY A 92 10.37 -0.40 -3.11
CA GLY A 92 9.54 0.31 -4.09
C GLY A 92 8.64 -0.59 -4.95
N ARG A 93 8.47 -1.87 -4.56
CA ARG A 93 7.68 -2.89 -5.29
C ARG A 93 6.54 -3.48 -4.44
N GLY A 94 5.93 -2.66 -3.59
CA GLY A 94 4.81 -3.07 -2.73
C GLY A 94 5.14 -3.98 -1.53
N PHE A 95 6.28 -4.68 -1.49
CA PHE A 95 6.59 -5.67 -0.42
C PHE A 95 6.54 -5.10 1.01
N SER A 96 6.92 -3.83 1.20
CA SER A 96 6.85 -3.19 2.52
C SER A 96 5.41 -3.03 3.01
N TRP A 97 4.52 -2.59 2.12
CA TRP A 97 3.11 -2.40 2.41
C TRP A 97 2.44 -3.75 2.66
N TYR A 98 2.57 -4.68 1.71
CA TYR A 98 2.03 -6.04 1.84
C TYR A 98 2.47 -6.72 3.15
N GLY A 99 3.77 -6.67 3.48
CA GLY A 99 4.28 -7.27 4.71
C GLY A 99 3.68 -6.65 5.98
N MET A 100 3.50 -5.32 5.98
CA MET A 100 2.93 -4.58 7.11
C MET A 100 1.45 -4.88 7.29
N GLU A 101 0.65 -4.75 6.24
CA GLU A 101 -0.78 -5.03 6.26
C GLU A 101 -1.05 -6.47 6.72
N GLU A 102 -0.38 -7.44 6.10
CA GLU A 102 -0.62 -8.85 6.40
C GLU A 102 -0.19 -9.25 7.81
N ILE A 103 0.93 -8.72 8.33
CA ILE A 103 1.32 -9.07 9.70
C ILE A 103 0.41 -8.43 10.74
N ILE A 104 -0.11 -7.22 10.48
CA ILE A 104 -1.07 -6.56 11.37
C ILE A 104 -2.40 -7.30 11.34
N ARG A 105 -2.88 -7.70 10.14
CA ARG A 105 -4.06 -8.56 10.01
C ARG A 105 -3.90 -9.85 10.81
N LYS A 106 -2.76 -10.55 10.65
CA LYS A 106 -2.44 -11.74 11.45
C LYS A 106 -2.36 -11.46 12.96
N ALA A 107 -1.82 -10.31 13.37
CA ALA A 107 -1.78 -9.89 14.77
C ALA A 107 -3.18 -9.92 15.39
N PHE A 108 -4.17 -9.35 14.70
CA PHE A 108 -5.53 -9.22 15.20
C PHE A 108 -6.40 -10.46 15.01
N ASP A 109 -6.29 -11.13 13.86
CA ASP A 109 -7.17 -12.23 13.46
C ASP A 109 -6.66 -13.59 13.96
N GLU A 110 -5.34 -13.82 13.86
CA GLU A 110 -4.72 -15.12 14.16
C GLU A 110 -4.07 -15.15 15.55
N TYR A 111 -3.45 -14.04 15.97
CA TYR A 111 -2.66 -14.00 17.21
C TYR A 111 -3.40 -13.35 18.38
N GLY A 112 -4.63 -12.86 18.16
CA GLY A 112 -5.50 -12.34 19.21
C GLY A 112 -5.01 -11.04 19.87
N LEU A 113 -4.13 -10.29 19.21
CA LEU A 113 -3.66 -9.00 19.69
C LEU A 113 -4.74 -7.93 19.51
N LYS A 114 -4.67 -6.87 20.32
CA LYS A 114 -5.52 -5.68 20.29
C LYS A 114 -4.81 -4.45 19.75
N SER A 115 -3.48 -4.40 19.83
CA SER A 115 -2.71 -3.28 19.29
C SER A 115 -1.36 -3.69 18.71
N VAL A 116 -0.94 -2.97 17.67
CA VAL A 116 0.40 -3.08 17.10
C VAL A 116 0.98 -1.68 17.01
N TYR A 117 2.20 -1.48 17.53
CA TYR A 117 2.87 -0.19 17.54
C TYR A 117 4.26 -0.27 16.92
N TRP A 118 4.79 0.85 16.46
CA TRP A 118 6.18 0.95 16.03
C TRP A 118 6.70 2.36 16.24
N CYS A 119 8.02 2.50 16.14
CA CYS A 119 8.66 3.81 16.12
C CYS A 119 9.68 3.90 14.99
N VAL A 120 9.94 5.12 14.56
CA VAL A 120 10.97 5.42 13.57
C VAL A 120 11.64 6.74 13.88
N SER A 121 12.93 6.87 13.58
CA SER A 121 13.59 8.18 13.71
C SER A 121 12.96 9.19 12.75
N LYS A 122 12.69 10.42 13.21
CA LYS A 122 12.14 11.51 12.38
C LYS A 122 13.10 11.92 11.26
N SER A 123 14.39 11.60 11.40
CA SER A 123 15.41 11.74 10.36
C SER A 123 15.25 10.72 9.20
N ASN A 124 14.60 9.57 9.42
CA ASN A 124 14.38 8.56 8.39
C ASN A 124 13.19 8.93 7.50
N LYS A 125 13.36 9.98 6.68
CA LYS A 125 12.32 10.55 5.81
C LYS A 125 11.67 9.54 4.87
N ARG A 126 12.39 8.47 4.48
CA ARG A 126 11.83 7.40 3.64
C ARG A 126 10.71 6.65 4.38
N ALA A 127 10.98 6.22 5.61
CA ALA A 127 10.02 5.47 6.39
C ALA A 127 8.87 6.36 6.89
N VAL A 128 9.17 7.60 7.30
CA VAL A 128 8.12 8.58 7.67
C VAL A 128 7.16 8.82 6.50
N ARG A 129 7.67 9.10 5.29
CA ARG A 129 6.81 9.25 4.10
C ARG A 129 6.01 8.00 3.77
N PHE A 130 6.57 6.82 3.99
CA PHE A 130 5.86 5.56 3.77
C PHE A 130 4.66 5.45 4.71
N TYR A 131 4.85 5.65 6.02
CA TYR A 131 3.75 5.57 6.98
C TYR A 131 2.71 6.67 6.77
N ASP A 132 3.15 7.91 6.51
CA ASP A 132 2.26 9.03 6.29
C ASP A 132 1.45 8.86 4.98
N LYS A 133 2.03 8.26 3.92
CA LYS A 133 1.32 7.91 2.67
C LYS A 133 0.17 6.92 2.91
N HIS A 134 0.37 5.96 3.82
CA HIS A 134 -0.64 4.97 4.21
C HIS A 134 -1.50 5.45 5.39
N ASN A 135 -1.61 6.77 5.57
CA ASN A 135 -2.48 7.42 6.53
C ASN A 135 -2.27 7.01 8.00
N PHE A 136 -1.07 6.55 8.38
CA PHE A 136 -0.74 6.38 9.78
C PHE A 136 -0.37 7.72 10.41
N HIS A 137 -0.92 7.97 11.60
CA HIS A 137 -0.70 9.21 12.34
C HIS A 137 0.24 9.00 13.53
N GLU A 138 0.97 10.06 13.90
CA GLU A 138 1.83 10.03 15.08
C GLU A 138 0.98 9.90 16.34
N VAL A 139 1.34 8.95 17.20
CA VAL A 139 0.73 8.81 18.52
C VAL A 139 1.66 9.38 19.59
N ILE A 140 1.07 10.09 20.54
CA ILE A 140 1.79 10.74 21.64
C ILE A 140 1.63 9.99 22.97
N ASP A 141 0.59 9.17 23.09
CA ASP A 141 0.28 8.42 24.29
C ASP A 141 0.82 6.98 24.16
N VAL A 142 2.11 6.83 24.44
CA VAL A 142 2.80 5.54 24.45
C VAL A 142 3.10 5.16 25.89
N SER A 143 2.81 3.91 26.27
CA SER A 143 2.98 3.47 27.65
C SER A 143 4.43 3.61 28.13
N SER A 144 4.60 3.96 29.40
CA SER A 144 5.93 4.13 30.02
C SER A 144 6.81 2.89 29.91
N LYS A 145 6.21 1.69 29.98
CA LYS A 145 6.89 0.39 29.78
C LYS A 145 7.51 0.27 28.38
N ILE A 146 6.84 0.78 27.34
CA ILE A 146 7.37 0.80 25.97
C ILE A 146 8.47 1.86 25.85
N LEU A 147 8.23 3.06 26.39
CA LEU A 147 9.19 4.18 26.34
C LEU A 147 10.51 3.86 27.05
N GLU A 148 10.48 3.12 28.17
CA GLU A 148 11.69 2.73 28.91
C GLU A 148 12.67 1.90 28.05
N ARG A 149 12.19 1.12 27.08
CA ARG A 149 13.06 0.38 26.14
C ARG A 149 13.84 1.29 25.20
N TYR A 150 13.44 2.56 25.12
CA TYR A 150 13.95 3.54 24.18
C TYR A 150 14.44 4.82 24.86
N LYS A 151 14.65 4.79 26.18
CA LYS A 151 15.05 5.96 26.98
C LYS A 151 16.32 6.67 26.53
N ASP A 152 17.25 5.92 25.94
CA ASP A 152 18.53 6.44 25.46
C ASP A 152 18.48 6.90 24.00
N VAL A 153 17.27 7.00 23.42
CA VAL A 153 17.13 7.41 22.03
C VAL A 153 16.07 8.47 21.80
N ASP A 154 16.56 9.63 21.42
CA ASP A 154 15.76 10.79 21.05
C ASP A 154 15.23 10.70 19.61
N ASP A 155 14.36 11.65 19.25
CA ASP A 155 13.88 11.89 17.88
C ASP A 155 13.08 10.72 17.26
N LEU A 156 12.24 10.06 18.06
CA LEU A 156 11.31 9.03 17.58
C LEU A 156 9.93 9.62 17.24
N LYS A 157 9.41 9.22 16.08
CA LYS A 157 7.98 9.30 15.72
C LYS A 157 7.35 7.95 16.01
N TRP A 158 6.31 7.95 16.83
CA TRP A 158 5.58 6.75 17.24
C TRP A 158 4.30 6.60 16.46
N TYR A 159 3.92 5.38 16.18
CA TYR A 159 2.68 5.03 15.50
C TYR A 159 2.05 3.82 16.18
N SER A 160 0.74 3.70 16.12
CA SER A 160 0.03 2.51 16.56
C SER A 160 -1.26 2.30 15.80
N VAL A 161 -1.70 1.05 15.76
CA VAL A 161 -2.99 0.63 15.24
C VAL A 161 -3.68 -0.26 16.27
N LEU A 162 -4.99 -0.15 16.37
CA LEU A 162 -5.84 -0.94 17.23
C LEU A 162 -6.65 -1.94 16.40
N LYS A 163 -7.06 -3.04 17.04
CA LYS A 163 -7.96 -4.00 16.42
C LYS A 163 -9.28 -3.30 16.09
N GLY A 164 -9.63 -3.28 14.80
CA GLY A 164 -10.80 -2.57 14.27
C GLY A 164 -10.45 -1.28 13.51
N ASP A 165 -9.22 -0.78 13.65
CA ASP A 165 -8.72 0.29 12.80
C ASP A 165 -8.63 -0.19 11.34
N VAL A 166 -9.06 0.67 10.42
CA VAL A 166 -8.96 0.43 8.97
C VAL A 166 -7.60 0.98 8.52
N LEU A 167 -6.67 0.08 8.18
CA LEU A 167 -5.25 0.42 7.98
C LEU A 167 -4.97 1.19 6.70
N ASP A 168 -5.65 0.84 5.61
CA ASP A 168 -5.65 1.62 4.36
C ASP A 168 -6.71 1.00 3.43
N GLU A 169 -7.96 1.36 3.65
CA GLU A 169 -8.90 1.28 2.55
C GLU A 169 -9.65 2.59 2.58
N ARG A 170 -9.12 3.59 1.88
CA ARG A 170 -10.03 4.52 1.26
C ARG A 170 -10.89 3.73 0.28
N LYS A 171 -11.95 3.08 0.79
CA LYS A 171 -12.87 2.24 0.01
C LYS A 171 -13.59 3.04 -1.05
N TYR A 172 -13.72 4.35 -0.81
CA TYR A 172 -14.44 5.28 -1.65
C TYR A 172 -13.74 6.63 -1.76
N VAL A 173 -13.85 7.25 -2.93
CA VAL A 173 -13.45 8.63 -3.20
C VAL A 173 -14.61 9.32 -3.91
N ALA A 174 -15.24 10.30 -3.26
CA ALA A 174 -16.51 10.88 -3.73
C ALA A 174 -17.53 9.77 -4.10
N GLY A 175 -17.75 8.79 -3.21
CA GLY A 175 -18.65 7.66 -3.49
C GLY A 175 -18.18 6.63 -4.53
N CYS A 176 -17.13 6.91 -5.31
CA CYS A 176 -16.57 5.96 -6.29
C CYS A 176 -15.72 4.90 -5.60
N LYS A 177 -15.96 3.62 -5.88
CA LYS A 177 -15.27 2.51 -5.22
C LYS A 177 -13.79 2.48 -5.62
N VAL A 178 -12.89 2.49 -4.65
CA VAL A 178 -11.47 2.19 -4.85
C VAL A 178 -11.30 0.68 -4.76
N ILE A 179 -10.59 0.10 -5.73
CA ILE A 179 -10.33 -1.34 -5.79
C ILE A 179 -8.84 -1.62 -5.79
N HIS A 180 -8.50 -2.81 -5.31
CA HIS A 180 -7.17 -3.38 -5.44
C HIS A 180 -7.14 -4.36 -6.62
N ILE A 181 -6.36 -4.03 -7.66
CA ILE A 181 -6.14 -4.88 -8.83
C ILE A 181 -5.18 -6.01 -8.42
N LYS A 182 -5.59 -7.26 -8.67
CA LYS A 182 -4.78 -8.44 -8.36
C LYS A 182 -3.42 -8.30 -9.04
N THR A 183 -2.36 -8.24 -8.25
CA THR A 183 -1.00 -8.02 -8.74
C THR A 183 -0.08 -9.10 -8.20
N ILE A 184 0.55 -9.83 -9.12
CA ILE A 184 1.45 -10.97 -8.86
C ILE A 184 2.87 -10.51 -9.19
N PRO A 185 3.72 -10.20 -8.19
CA PRO A 185 5.11 -9.85 -8.42
C PRO A 185 5.98 -11.09 -8.58
N THR A 186 6.74 -11.16 -9.66
CA THR A 186 7.77 -12.18 -9.91
C THR A 186 9.16 -11.55 -9.83
N VAL A 187 10.03 -12.10 -8.98
CA VAL A 187 11.38 -11.54 -8.80
C VAL A 187 12.13 -11.55 -10.11
N LYS A 188 12.76 -10.40 -10.43
CA LYS A 188 13.54 -10.19 -11.66
C LYS A 188 12.75 -10.28 -12.98
N ALA A 189 11.44 -10.57 -12.95
CA ALA A 189 10.61 -10.63 -14.15
C ALA A 189 9.54 -9.52 -14.23
N GLY A 190 9.29 -8.80 -13.13
CA GLY A 190 8.33 -7.69 -13.08
C GLY A 190 7.09 -8.04 -12.28
N GLU A 191 5.97 -7.38 -12.58
CA GLU A 191 4.69 -7.58 -11.90
C GLU A 191 3.61 -7.82 -12.95
N LEU A 192 2.74 -8.81 -12.69
CA LEU A 192 1.56 -9.11 -13.50
C LEU A 192 0.32 -8.62 -12.75
N SER A 193 -0.25 -7.51 -13.20
CA SER A 193 -1.53 -7.01 -12.70
C SER A 193 -2.67 -7.44 -13.63
N PHE A 194 -3.75 -7.96 -13.08
CA PHE A 194 -4.94 -8.36 -13.84
C PHE A 194 -6.23 -8.16 -13.04
N PHE A 195 -7.33 -8.07 -13.77
CA PHE A 195 -8.68 -8.05 -13.22
C PHE A 195 -9.62 -8.78 -14.19
N GLU A 196 -10.67 -9.38 -13.66
CA GLU A 196 -11.69 -10.08 -14.44
C GLU A 196 -13.00 -9.31 -14.31
N THR A 197 -13.57 -8.87 -15.44
CA THR A 197 -14.87 -8.17 -15.46
C THR A 197 -15.97 -9.10 -14.99
N THR A 198 -17.03 -8.54 -14.41
CA THR A 198 -18.16 -9.24 -13.77
C THR A 198 -17.80 -10.11 -12.56
N HIS A 199 -16.52 -10.35 -12.30
CA HIS A 199 -16.01 -10.98 -11.08
C HIS A 199 -15.39 -9.95 -10.12
N ASP A 200 -14.35 -9.23 -10.57
CA ASP A 200 -13.61 -8.25 -9.79
C ASP A 200 -14.19 -6.83 -9.93
N ILE A 201 -14.82 -6.53 -11.07
CA ILE A 201 -15.41 -5.23 -11.42
C ILE A 201 -16.91 -5.42 -11.74
N PRO A 202 -17.83 -4.58 -11.23
CA PRO A 202 -19.28 -4.78 -11.32
C PRO A 202 -19.89 -4.45 -12.70
N PHE A 203 -19.13 -4.54 -13.78
CA PHE A 203 -19.61 -4.35 -15.15
C PHE A 203 -18.81 -5.18 -16.16
N GLU A 204 -19.43 -5.48 -17.31
CA GLU A 204 -18.79 -6.08 -18.48
C GLU A 204 -18.02 -5.00 -19.25
N MET A 205 -16.75 -5.26 -19.61
CA MET A 205 -15.94 -4.32 -20.38
C MET A 205 -16.15 -4.51 -21.88
N LYS A 206 -16.59 -3.45 -22.58
CA LYS A 206 -16.70 -3.43 -24.05
C LYS A 206 -15.53 -2.72 -24.71
N ARG A 207 -14.76 -1.93 -23.96
CA ARG A 207 -13.66 -1.11 -24.49
C ARG A 207 -12.58 -0.86 -23.45
N MET A 208 -11.33 -0.87 -23.90
CA MET A 208 -10.13 -0.54 -23.13
C MET A 208 -9.34 0.52 -23.90
N TYR A 209 -9.03 1.66 -23.28
CA TYR A 209 -8.22 2.72 -23.89
C TYR A 209 -7.26 3.38 -22.88
N TYR A 210 -6.09 3.81 -23.35
CA TYR A 210 -5.08 4.41 -22.49
C TYR A 210 -4.68 5.80 -22.97
N ILE A 211 -4.26 6.64 -22.03
CA ILE A 211 -3.77 7.99 -22.27
C ILE A 211 -2.30 8.01 -21.83
N SER A 212 -1.40 8.32 -22.75
CA SER A 212 0.05 8.33 -22.54
C SER A 212 0.71 9.54 -23.20
N LYS A 213 2.00 9.77 -22.93
CA LYS A 213 2.81 10.89 -23.45
C LYS A 213 2.20 12.26 -23.15
N VAL A 214 1.55 12.38 -22.00
CA VAL A 214 1.02 13.65 -21.51
C VAL A 214 2.12 14.34 -20.68
N PRO A 215 2.44 15.62 -20.95
CA PRO A 215 3.44 16.34 -20.17
C PRO A 215 3.04 16.44 -18.70
N GLU A 216 4.02 16.37 -17.80
CA GLU A 216 3.82 16.67 -16.38
C GLU A 216 3.21 18.06 -16.17
N GLY A 217 2.33 18.19 -15.18
CA GLY A 217 1.55 19.40 -14.92
C GLY A 217 0.33 19.59 -15.83
N THR A 218 0.14 18.75 -16.86
CA THR A 218 -1.04 18.85 -17.74
C THR A 218 -2.29 18.36 -17.03
N ARG A 219 -3.36 19.16 -17.11
CA ARG A 219 -4.70 18.81 -16.64
C ARG A 219 -5.60 18.42 -17.81
N ARG A 220 -6.29 17.30 -17.70
CA ARG A 220 -7.24 16.77 -18.71
C ARG A 220 -8.53 16.31 -18.03
N GLY A 221 -9.50 15.89 -18.82
CA GLY A 221 -10.82 15.47 -18.32
C GLY A 221 -11.85 16.55 -18.59
N PHE A 222 -12.41 17.12 -17.53
CA PHE A 222 -13.42 18.17 -17.59
C PHE A 222 -14.71 17.70 -18.28
N HIS A 223 -15.17 16.53 -17.89
CA HIS A 223 -16.44 15.98 -18.31
C HIS A 223 -16.92 14.92 -17.33
N ALA A 224 -18.21 14.60 -17.44
CA ALA A 224 -18.84 13.43 -16.82
C ALA A 224 -19.45 12.53 -17.91
N HIS A 225 -19.92 11.36 -17.49
CA HIS A 225 -20.72 10.45 -18.31
C HIS A 225 -22.08 10.22 -17.68
N LYS A 226 -23.11 10.01 -18.48
CA LYS A 226 -24.47 9.71 -17.99
C LYS A 226 -24.60 8.24 -17.59
N LYS A 227 -24.10 7.33 -18.45
CA LYS A 227 -24.27 5.87 -18.31
C LYS A 227 -22.97 5.09 -18.24
N LEU A 228 -21.89 5.59 -18.84
CA LEU A 228 -20.64 4.85 -18.93
C LEU A 228 -20.05 4.56 -17.55
N LYS A 229 -19.84 3.27 -17.24
CA LYS A 229 -19.07 2.83 -16.08
C LYS A 229 -17.63 2.62 -16.47
N GLN A 230 -16.71 2.97 -15.58
CA GLN A 230 -15.28 2.96 -15.89
C GLN A 230 -14.45 2.49 -14.70
N LEU A 231 -13.39 1.74 -14.98
CA LEU A 231 -12.27 1.53 -14.04
C LEU A 231 -11.09 2.35 -14.54
N LEU A 232 -10.60 3.28 -13.73
CA LEU A 232 -9.40 4.07 -13.98
C LEU A 232 -8.26 3.54 -13.12
N PHE A 233 -7.10 3.28 -13.73
CA PHE A 233 -5.89 2.82 -13.02
C PHE A 233 -4.62 3.30 -13.72
N CYS A 234 -3.52 3.39 -12.98
CA CYS A 234 -2.25 3.94 -13.47
C CYS A 234 -1.14 2.86 -13.38
N PRO A 235 -0.93 2.03 -14.41
CA PRO A 235 0.11 0.99 -14.37
C PRO A 235 1.53 1.56 -14.33
N TYR A 236 1.73 2.83 -14.70
CA TYR A 236 3.03 3.48 -14.62
C TYR A 236 2.87 4.99 -14.42
N GLY A 237 3.64 5.55 -13.49
CA GLY A 237 3.70 6.99 -13.20
C GLY A 237 2.76 7.43 -12.09
N ARG A 238 2.44 8.72 -12.05
CA ARG A 238 1.60 9.33 -11.00
C ARG A 238 0.56 10.26 -11.60
N ILE A 239 -0.70 10.00 -11.32
CA ILE A 239 -1.82 10.79 -11.82
C ILE A 239 -2.75 11.09 -10.66
N GLN A 240 -3.05 12.37 -10.43
CA GLN A 240 -4.08 12.76 -9.49
C GLN A 240 -5.44 12.76 -10.20
N LEU A 241 -6.40 12.03 -9.65
CA LEU A 241 -7.81 12.12 -10.01
C LEU A 241 -8.51 13.06 -9.04
N VAL A 242 -9.27 14.00 -9.58
CA VAL A 242 -10.23 14.79 -8.81
C VAL A 242 -11.61 14.43 -9.32
N LEU A 243 -12.46 13.94 -8.43
CA LEU A 243 -13.79 13.42 -8.73
C LEU A 243 -14.83 14.25 -7.97
N GLU A 244 -15.89 14.62 -8.68
CA GLU A 244 -17.03 15.32 -8.11
C GLU A 244 -18.33 14.69 -8.56
N ASN A 245 -19.23 14.43 -7.61
CA ASN A 245 -20.59 13.97 -7.84
C ASN A 245 -21.49 14.38 -6.68
N GLN A 246 -22.64 13.73 -6.54
CA GLN A 246 -23.61 13.98 -5.45
C GLN A 246 -23.05 13.76 -4.05
N HIS A 247 -22.00 12.94 -3.89
CA HIS A 247 -21.36 12.66 -2.61
C HIS A 247 -20.31 13.71 -2.21
N GLY A 248 -19.98 14.64 -3.11
CA GLY A 248 -19.02 15.71 -2.87
C GLY A 248 -17.89 15.73 -3.90
N ARG A 249 -16.83 16.47 -3.56
CA ARG A 249 -15.64 16.64 -4.40
C ARG A 249 -14.41 16.20 -3.62
N GLU A 250 -13.72 15.18 -4.14
CA GLU A 250 -12.57 14.57 -3.49
C GLU A 250 -11.48 14.23 -4.52
N GLU A 251 -10.25 14.00 -4.05
CA GLU A 251 -9.12 13.67 -4.91
C GLU A 251 -8.36 12.43 -4.43
N ILE A 252 -7.80 11.64 -5.34
CA ILE A 252 -6.96 10.47 -5.07
C ILE A 252 -5.77 10.43 -6.03
N GLU A 253 -4.59 10.06 -5.55
CA GLU A 253 -3.41 9.85 -6.40
C GLU A 253 -3.29 8.38 -6.82
N LEU A 254 -3.37 8.13 -8.13
CA LEU A 254 -3.03 6.85 -8.74
C LEU A 254 -1.51 6.81 -9.00
N SER A 255 -0.77 6.31 -8.02
CA SER A 255 0.69 6.10 -8.08
C SER A 255 1.12 4.66 -7.84
N ASP A 256 0.15 3.79 -7.52
CA ASP A 256 0.35 2.36 -7.31
C ASP A 256 -0.41 1.60 -8.41
N PRO A 257 0.26 0.75 -9.21
CA PRO A 257 -0.39 0.00 -10.29
C PRO A 257 -1.46 -0.96 -9.78
N SER A 258 -1.45 -1.33 -8.50
CA SER A 258 -2.46 -2.19 -7.90
C SER A 258 -3.70 -1.42 -7.44
N ILE A 259 -3.77 -0.08 -7.59
CA ILE A 259 -4.92 0.72 -7.17
C ILE A 259 -5.68 1.22 -8.40
N GLY A 260 -7.00 1.05 -8.36
CA GLY A 260 -7.91 1.59 -9.35
C GLY A 260 -9.16 2.21 -8.73
N VAL A 261 -9.86 3.05 -9.49
CA VAL A 261 -11.12 3.69 -9.08
C VAL A 261 -12.22 3.31 -10.08
N VAL A 262 -13.30 2.74 -9.55
CA VAL A 262 -14.50 2.39 -10.29
C VAL A 262 -15.50 3.55 -10.19
N ILE A 263 -15.84 4.13 -11.34
CA ILE A 263 -16.85 5.16 -11.51
C ILE A 263 -18.08 4.50 -12.13
N GLU A 264 -19.19 4.47 -11.39
CA GLU A 264 -20.44 3.83 -11.86
C GLU A 264 -21.60 4.81 -12.05
N GLU A 265 -21.42 6.05 -11.61
CA GLU A 265 -22.44 7.09 -11.60
C GLU A 265 -21.90 8.39 -12.24
N PRO A 266 -22.78 9.32 -12.63
CA PRO A 266 -22.40 10.61 -13.18
C PRO A 266 -21.41 11.36 -12.28
N THR A 267 -20.14 11.32 -12.68
CA THR A 267 -19.03 11.87 -11.91
C THR A 267 -18.19 12.75 -12.82
N TRP A 268 -18.11 14.03 -12.47
CA TRP A 268 -17.19 14.97 -13.10
C TRP A 268 -15.78 14.61 -12.69
N ARG A 269 -14.88 14.51 -13.67
CA ARG A 269 -13.51 14.06 -13.42
C ARG A 269 -12.49 14.96 -14.07
N GLU A 270 -11.44 15.22 -13.30
CA GLU A 270 -10.25 15.95 -13.70
C GLU A 270 -9.05 15.06 -13.40
N MET A 271 -8.10 15.03 -14.32
CA MET A 271 -6.87 14.24 -14.20
C MET A 271 -5.69 15.18 -14.33
N LEU A 272 -4.80 15.19 -13.36
CA LEU A 272 -3.54 15.94 -13.37
C LEU A 272 -2.36 14.96 -13.44
N TRP A 273 -1.55 15.08 -14.49
CA TRP A 273 -0.32 14.30 -14.62
C TRP A 273 0.75 14.86 -13.69
N LEU A 274 1.10 14.11 -12.63
CA LEU A 274 2.09 14.50 -11.62
C LEU A 274 3.50 13.99 -11.93
N GLN A 275 3.65 13.19 -12.99
CA GLN A 275 4.92 12.66 -13.46
C GLN A 275 4.88 12.49 -14.98
N THR A 276 5.99 12.81 -15.64
CA THR A 276 6.21 12.51 -17.05
C THR A 276 6.09 11.00 -17.33
N ASP A 277 5.66 10.65 -18.55
CA ASP A 277 5.44 9.27 -19.03
C ASP A 277 4.36 8.47 -18.29
N SER A 278 3.57 9.09 -17.41
CA SER A 278 2.47 8.41 -16.74
C SER A 278 1.41 7.91 -17.74
N VAL A 279 0.91 6.71 -17.53
CA VAL A 279 -0.10 6.06 -18.36
C VAL A 279 -1.37 5.87 -17.55
N LEU A 280 -2.46 6.52 -17.97
CA LEU A 280 -3.79 6.23 -17.44
C LEU A 280 -4.47 5.18 -18.31
N CYS A 281 -4.85 4.05 -17.72
CA CYS A 281 -5.66 3.03 -18.37
C CYS A 281 -7.12 3.14 -17.92
N VAL A 282 -8.04 2.95 -18.88
CA VAL A 282 -9.47 2.96 -18.63
C VAL A 282 -10.18 1.77 -19.27
N ALA A 283 -10.72 0.89 -18.44
CA ALA A 283 -11.69 -0.13 -18.86
C ALA A 283 -13.10 0.46 -18.79
N ALA A 284 -13.88 0.33 -19.86
CA ALA A 284 -15.16 1.01 -20.03
C ALA A 284 -16.28 0.00 -20.36
N SER A 285 -17.45 0.21 -19.75
CA SER A 285 -18.62 -0.67 -19.93
C SER A 285 -19.31 -0.54 -21.28
N GLU A 286 -19.06 0.56 -22.01
CA GLU A 286 -19.69 0.86 -23.29
C GLU A 286 -18.70 1.29 -24.38
N PHE A 287 -19.14 1.13 -25.64
CA PHE A 287 -18.48 1.71 -26.80
C PHE A 287 -18.47 3.25 -26.72
N TYR A 288 -17.77 3.89 -27.65
CA TYR A 288 -17.74 5.35 -27.70
C TYR A 288 -19.09 5.90 -28.16
N GLU A 289 -19.75 6.68 -27.32
CA GLU A 289 -20.99 7.40 -27.64
C GLU A 289 -20.81 8.87 -27.24
N VAL A 290 -21.06 9.80 -28.14
CA VAL A 290 -20.77 11.23 -27.90
C VAL A 290 -21.85 11.87 -27.02
N GLU A 291 -23.10 11.42 -27.14
CA GLU A 291 -24.28 11.90 -26.41
C GLU A 291 -24.25 11.55 -24.92
N ASP A 292 -23.42 10.59 -24.53
CA ASP A 292 -23.20 10.19 -23.15
C ASP A 292 -22.32 11.18 -22.38
N TYR A 293 -21.57 12.05 -23.07
CA TYR A 293 -20.72 13.05 -22.43
C TYR A 293 -21.55 14.23 -21.91
N ILE A 294 -21.20 14.69 -20.71
CA ILE A 294 -21.56 16.01 -20.20
C ILE A 294 -20.28 16.83 -20.14
N ARG A 295 -20.15 17.85 -21.00
CA ARG A 295 -18.91 18.64 -21.15
C ARG A 295 -19.01 20.05 -20.56
N ASP A 296 -20.22 20.53 -20.30
CA ASP A 296 -20.44 21.76 -19.58
C ASP A 296 -20.57 21.47 -18.08
N TYR A 297 -19.83 22.21 -17.27
CA TYR A 297 -19.82 21.98 -15.82
C TYR A 297 -21.14 22.40 -15.16
N ASN A 298 -21.80 23.46 -15.63
CA ASN A 298 -23.09 23.87 -15.08
C ASN A 298 -24.18 22.86 -15.45
N GLU A 299 -24.17 22.33 -16.68
CA GLU A 299 -25.03 21.22 -17.09
C GLU A 299 -24.82 20.01 -16.17
N PHE A 300 -23.58 19.65 -15.86
CA PHE A 300 -23.28 18.59 -14.91
C PHE A 300 -23.86 18.86 -13.51
N LYS A 301 -23.71 20.08 -12.98
CA LYS A 301 -24.24 20.45 -11.66
C LYS A 301 -25.76 20.40 -11.60
N GLU A 302 -26.44 20.74 -12.69
CA GLU A 302 -27.90 20.57 -12.78
C GLU A 302 -28.28 19.09 -12.94
N TYR A 303 -27.54 18.31 -13.74
CA TYR A 303 -27.77 16.89 -13.96
C TYR A 303 -27.78 16.10 -12.63
N ILE A 304 -26.76 16.28 -11.78
CA ILE A 304 -26.67 15.54 -10.50
C ILE A 304 -27.66 16.03 -9.43
N LYS A 305 -28.35 17.18 -9.62
CA LYS A 305 -29.43 17.62 -8.73
C LYS A 305 -30.76 16.94 -9.06
N ILE A 306 -30.98 16.56 -10.32
CA ILE A 306 -32.23 15.97 -10.80
C ILE A 306 -32.35 14.50 -10.41
N ASP A 307 -31.22 13.80 -10.27
CA ASP A 307 -31.15 12.38 -9.90
C ASP A 307 -31.16 12.12 -8.36
N ASN A 308 -31.29 13.16 -7.53
CA ASN A 308 -31.45 13.09 -6.06
C ASN A 308 -32.91 13.29 -5.62
#